data_AF-A0A1F9BS67-F1
#
_entry.id   AF-A0A1F9BS67-F1
#
_cell.length_a   1.000
_cell.length_b   1.000
_cell.length_c   1.000
_cell.angle_alpha   90.00
_cell.angle_beta   90.00
_cell.angle_gamma   90.00
#
_symmetry.space_group_name_H-M   'P 1'
#
loop_
_entity.id
_entity.type
_entity.pdbx_description
1 polymer ?
#
loop_
_entity_poly.entity_id
_entity_poly.type
_entity_poly.pdbx_seq_one_letter_code
_entity_poly.pdbx_strand_id
1 'polypeptide(L)' 'MTGITQIGFSQRIRLEWLERTSRLFLAGNTREEIETELQDFLQDKLSIGCRAERGAREKAITILLKIWVSVPGSLAAFHQ' A
#
# COMPACT_ATOMS: atom_id res chain seq x y z
N MET A 1 32.45 -3.11 -18.82
CA MET A 1 32.09 -2.95 -17.39
C MET A 1 30.59 -3.13 -17.26
N THR A 2 30.12 -4.34 -16.96
CA THR A 2 28.71 -4.61 -16.66
C THR A 2 28.47 -4.29 -15.19
N GLY A 3 28.03 -3.06 -14.91
CA GLY A 3 27.58 -2.70 -13.58
C GLY A 3 26.33 -3.50 -13.22
N ILE A 4 26.39 -4.26 -12.13
CA ILE A 4 25.22 -4.94 -11.57
C ILE A 4 24.20 -3.84 -11.22
N THR A 5 23.01 -3.85 -11.82
CA THR A 5 21.94 -2.94 -11.44
C THR A 5 21.58 -3.21 -9.98
N GLN A 6 21.98 -2.33 -9.07
CA GLN A 6 21.62 -2.45 -7.67
C GLN A 6 20.13 -2.16 -7.51
N ILE A 7 19.36 -3.20 -7.23
CA ILE A 7 17.93 -3.07 -6.92
C ILE A 7 17.82 -2.74 -5.42
N GLY A 8 17.38 -1.52 -5.12
CA GLY A 8 17.15 -1.07 -3.74
C GLY A 8 15.86 -1.64 -3.13
N PHE A 9 15.87 -1.90 -1.83
CA PHE A 9 14.67 -2.26 -1.08
C PHE A 9 13.87 -1.00 -0.73
N SER A 10 12.68 -0.86 -1.32
CA SER A 10 11.86 0.36 -1.15
C SER A 10 11.09 0.40 0.17
N GLN A 11 10.26 -0.61 0.44
CA GLN A 11 9.34 -0.61 1.59
C GLN A 11 8.92 -2.04 1.96
N ARG A 12 8.84 -2.33 3.27
CA ARG A 12 8.22 -3.55 3.77
C ARG A 12 6.71 -3.37 3.87
N ILE A 13 5.95 -4.23 3.20
CA ILE A 13 4.50 -4.35 3.35
C ILE A 13 4.21 -5.58 4.18
N ARG A 14 3.43 -5.42 5.25
CA ARG A 14 3.04 -6.53 6.14
C ARG A 14 1.79 -7.21 5.61
N LEU A 15 1.70 -8.52 5.81
CA LEU A 15 0.51 -9.30 5.43
C LEU A 15 -0.77 -8.72 6.06
N GLU A 16 -0.70 -8.33 7.33
CA GLU A 16 -1.81 -7.71 8.06
C GLU A 16 -2.36 -6.44 7.38
N TRP A 17 -1.51 -5.70 6.64
CA TRP A 17 -1.92 -4.51 5.91
C TRP A 17 -2.66 -4.89 4.62
N LEU A 18 -2.16 -5.91 3.92
CA LEU A 18 -2.81 -6.45 2.73
C LEU A 18 -4.19 -7.01 3.06
N GLU A 19 -4.30 -7.82 4.11
CA GLU A 19 -5.57 -8.40 4.56
C GLU A 19 -6.59 -7.34 4.99
N ARG A 20 -6.13 -6.27 5.64
CA ARG A 20 -7.02 -5.16 6.01
C ARG A 20 -7.53 -4.43 4.77
N THR A 21 -6.64 -4.08 3.84
CA THR A 21 -7.05 -3.42 2.58
C THR A 21 -8.02 -4.28 1.77
N SER A 22 -7.77 -5.60 1.68
CA SER A 22 -8.67 -6.49 0.94
C SER A 22 -10.05 -6.57 1.58
N ARG A 23 -10.14 -6.62 2.92
CA ARG A 23 -11.42 -6.60 3.64
C ARG A 23 -12.20 -5.30 3.40
N LEU A 24 -11.53 -4.15 3.44
CA LEU A 24 -12.17 -2.86 3.15
C LEU A 24 -12.68 -2.82 1.70
N PHE A 25 -11.88 -3.29 0.74
CA PHE A 25 -12.29 -3.39 -0.65
C PHE A 25 -13.49 -4.32 -0.85
N LEU A 26 -13.46 -5.52 -0.26
CA LEU A 26 -14.55 -6.51 -0.35
C LEU A 26 -15.83 -6.04 0.36
N ALA A 27 -15.72 -5.18 1.37
CA ALA A 27 -16.86 -4.54 2.02
C ALA A 27 -17.51 -3.43 1.16
N GLY A 28 -16.97 -3.13 -0.03
CA GLY A 28 -17.53 -2.15 -0.96
C GLY A 28 -17.18 -0.70 -0.63
N ASN A 29 -16.16 -0.47 0.20
CA ASN A 29 -15.69 0.89 0.49
C ASN A 29 -15.12 1.54 -0.78
N THR A 30 -15.33 2.84 -0.91
CA THR A 30 -14.72 3.66 -1.96
C THR A 30 -13.21 3.76 -1.78
N ARG A 31 -12.51 4.17 -2.84
CA ARG A 31 -11.06 4.36 -2.77
C ARG A 31 -10.67 5.35 -1.68
N GLU A 32 -11.43 6.43 -1.54
CA GLU A 32 -11.19 7.53 -0.60
C GLU A 32 -11.40 7.07 0.86
N GLU A 33 -12.43 6.25 1.11
CA GLU A 33 -12.67 5.63 2.42
C GLU A 33 -11.56 4.65 2.80
N ILE A 34 -11.12 3.81 1.85
CA ILE A 34 -10.01 2.88 2.06
C ILE A 34 -8.72 3.66 2.35
N GLU A 35 -8.43 4.70 1.56
CA GLU A 35 -7.24 5.53 1.75
C GLU A 35 -7.23 6.20 3.12
N THR A 36 -8.37 6.74 3.56
CA THR A 36 -8.54 7.38 4.88
C THR A 36 -8.28 6.38 6.01
N GLU A 37 -8.88 5.18 5.96
CA GLU A 37 -8.63 4.17 7.00
C GLU A 37 -7.16 3.77 7.06
N LEU A 38 -6.51 3.57 5.90
CA LEU A 38 -5.10 3.21 5.85
C LEU A 38 -4.17 4.31 6.38
N GLN A 39 -4.53 5.59 6.21
CA GLN A 39 -3.78 6.70 6.81
C GLN A 39 -3.79 6.61 8.34
N ASP A 40 -4.95 6.37 8.93
CA ASP A 40 -5.13 6.26 10.38
C ASP A 40 -4.45 5.00 10.92
N PHE A 41 -4.72 3.85 10.32
CA PHE A 41 -4.18 2.56 10.75
C PHE A 41 -2.65 2.50 10.68
N LEU A 42 -2.03 3.13 9.67
CA LEU A 42 -0.58 3.13 9.50
C LEU A 42 0.13 4.29 10.22
N GLN A 43 -0.61 5.28 10.73
CA GLN A 43 -0.03 6.40 11.47
C GLN A 43 0.86 5.90 12.61
N ASP A 44 0.33 5.04 13.47
CA ASP A 44 1.07 4.51 14.63
C ASP A 44 2.12 3.44 14.26
N LYS A 45 2.10 2.93 13.03
CA LYS A 45 3.00 1.87 12.56
C LYS A 45 4.22 2.39 11.81
N LEU A 46 4.09 3.52 11.13
CA LEU A 46 5.11 4.07 10.24
C LEU A 46 5.55 5.49 10.60
N SER A 47 4.89 6.15 11.56
CA SER A 47 5.23 7.51 12.00
C SER A 47 6.01 7.58 13.31
N ILE A 48 6.84 6.58 13.63
CA ILE A 48 7.75 6.65 14.78
C ILE A 48 9.00 7.45 14.38
N GLY A 49 8.97 8.77 14.60
CA GLY A 49 10.19 9.59 14.73
C GLY A 49 10.77 10.29 13.49
N CYS A 50 10.15 10.27 12.30
CA CYS A 50 10.65 11.00 11.13
C CYS A 50 9.53 11.51 10.21
N ARG A 51 9.43 12.85 10.10
CA ARG A 51 8.52 13.55 9.19
C ARG A 51 9.26 13.86 7.88
N ALA A 52 9.43 12.86 7.02
CA ALA A 52 10.03 13.06 5.68
C ALA A 52 8.95 13.41 4.64
N GLU A 53 9.28 14.27 3.67
CA GLU A 53 8.38 14.86 2.64
C GLU A 53 7.62 13.85 1.74
N ARG A 54 7.95 12.56 1.82
CA ARG A 54 7.16 11.44 1.29
C ARG A 54 7.48 10.21 2.15
N GLY A 55 6.73 10.07 3.24
CA GLY A 55 7.00 9.08 4.27
C GLY A 55 6.87 7.65 3.78
N ALA A 56 7.45 6.73 4.54
CA ALA A 56 7.27 5.29 4.39
C ALA A 56 5.77 4.92 4.34
N ARG A 57 4.92 5.70 5.04
CA ARG A 57 3.48 5.54 5.09
C ARG A 57 2.81 5.80 3.74
N GLU A 58 3.05 6.94 3.10
CA GLU A 58 2.41 7.27 1.83
C GLU A 58 2.84 6.26 0.73
N LYS A 59 4.08 5.78 0.78
CA LYS A 59 4.55 4.68 -0.09
C LYS A 59 3.81 3.37 0.20
N ALA A 60 3.64 3.00 1.46
CA ALA A 60 2.89 1.79 1.83
C ALA A 60 1.43 1.85 1.36
N ILE A 61 0.74 2.98 1.60
CA ILE A 61 -0.63 3.21 1.15
C ILE A 61 -0.72 3.11 -0.38
N THR A 62 0.19 3.76 -1.10
CA THR A 62 0.23 3.69 -2.57
C THR A 62 0.36 2.25 -3.08
N ILE A 63 1.22 1.44 -2.45
CA ILE A 63 1.40 0.04 -2.82
C ILE A 63 0.10 -0.75 -2.54
N LEU A 64 -0.51 -0.59 -1.37
CA LEU A 64 -1.74 -1.28 -0.99
C LEU A 64 -2.90 -0.94 -1.94
N LEU A 65 -3.09 0.34 -2.26
CA LEU A 65 -4.14 0.77 -3.18
C LEU A 65 -3.93 0.24 -4.60
N LYS A 66 -2.68 0.18 -5.09
CA LYS A 66 -2.38 -0.38 -6.41
C LYS A 66 -2.61 -1.89 -6.50
N ILE A 67 -2.43 -2.60 -5.38
CA ILE A 67 -2.64 -4.06 -5.33
C ILE A 67 -4.13 -4.40 -5.27
N TRP A 68 -4.94 -3.65 -4.52
CA TRP A 68 -6.33 -4.05 -4.24
C TRP A 68 -7.39 -3.18 -4.88
N VAL A 69 -7.17 -1.88 -5.02
CA VAL A 69 -8.24 -0.90 -5.32
C VAL A 69 -8.17 -0.39 -6.76
N SER A 70 -6.96 -0.09 -7.24
CA SER A 70 -6.74 0.45 -8.59
C SER A 70 -5.97 -0.52 -9.45
N VAL A 71 -6.47 -1.75 -9.47
CA VAL A 71 -5.92 -2.84 -10.27
C VAL A 71 -6.19 -2.55 -11.74
N PRO A 72 -5.18 -2.64 -12.62
CA PRO A 72 -5.39 -2.52 -14.06
C PRO A 72 -6.49 -3.49 -14.52
N GLY A 73 -7.38 -3.05 -15.42
CA GLY A 73 -8.51 -3.88 -15.87
C GLY A 73 -8.10 -5.25 -16.40
N SER A 74 -6.88 -5.39 -16.94
CA SER A 74 -6.30 -6.67 -17.36
C SER A 74 -6.03 -7.67 -16.23
N LEU A 75 -5.91 -7.18 -14.99
CA LEU A 75 -5.64 -7.98 -13.79
C LEU A 75 -6.87 -8.14 -12.89
N ALA A 76 -7.95 -7.39 -13.13
CA ALA A 76 -9.17 -7.44 -12.33
C ALA A 76 -9.79 -8.85 -12.27
N ALA A 77 -9.62 -9.66 -13.32
CA ALA A 77 -10.14 -11.03 -13.37
C ALA A 77 -9.52 -12.00 -12.35
N PHE A 78 -8.38 -11.65 -11.73
CA PHE A 78 -7.67 -12.51 -10.78
C PHE A 78 -8.07 -12.25 -9.31
N HIS A 79 -9.02 -11.37 -9.05
CA HIS A 79 -9.53 -11.05 -7.70
C HIS A 79 -10.56 -12.09 -7.18
N GLN A 80 -10.41 -13.36 -7.54
CA GLN A 80 -11.33 -14.45 -7.14
C GLN A 80 -11.10 -14.92 -5.71
#